data_AF-A0AA42AWV7-F1
#
_entry.id   AF-A0AA42AWV7-F1
#
_cell.length_a   1.000
_cell.length_b   1.000
_cell.length_c   1.000
_cell.angle_alpha   90.00
_cell.angle_beta   90.00
_cell.angle_gamma   90.00
#
_symmetry.space_group_name_H-M   'P 1'
#
loop_
_entity.id
_entity.type
_entity.pdbx_description
1 polymer ?
#
loop_
_entity_poly.entity_id
_entity_poly.type
_entity_poly.pdbx_seq_one_letter_code
_entity_poly.pdbx_strand_id
1 'polypeptide(L)' 'MEMHPGWRNDKMLDFCTKNGIHVTAYSPLGSSEGGRDLIHDPTVDRVANKLNKTPGQ' A
#
# COMPACT_ATOMS: atom_id res chain seq x y z
N MET A 1 -11.35 -1.60 -1.12
CA MET A 1 -10.73 -2.04 -2.40
C MET A 1 -9.27 -2.38 -2.14
N GLU A 2 -8.69 -3.31 -2.89
CA GLU A 2 -7.25 -3.61 -2.78
C GLU A 2 -6.43 -2.37 -3.14
N MET A 3 -5.56 -1.97 -2.23
CA MET A 3 -4.66 -0.84 -2.41
C MET A 3 -3.47 -0.97 -1.47
N HIS A 4 -2.26 -0.93 -2.01
CA HIS A 4 -0.98 -1.05 -1.29
C HIS A 4 0.14 -0.49 -2.18
N PRO A 5 1.40 -0.34 -1.71
CA PRO A 5 2.48 0.24 -2.52
C PRO A 5 2.69 -0.41 -3.90
N GLY A 6 2.51 -1.74 -4.01
CA GLY A 6 2.56 -2.46 -5.29
C GLY A 6 1.37 -2.26 -6.23
N TRP A 7 0.23 -1.75 -5.73
CA TRP A 7 -0.99 -1.49 -6.49
C TRP A 7 -1.72 -0.29 -5.88
N ARG A 8 -1.22 0.90 -6.19
CA ARG A 8 -1.73 2.16 -5.62
C ARG A 8 -3.14 2.50 -6.09
N ASN A 9 -3.57 1.91 -7.21
CA ASN A 9 -4.92 2.07 -7.78
C ASN A 9 -5.32 3.55 -7.96
N ASP A 10 -4.36 4.39 -8.41
CA ASP A 10 -4.47 5.86 -8.43
C ASP A 10 -5.71 6.35 -9.21
N LYS A 11 -6.09 5.69 -10.30
CA LYS A 11 -7.29 6.05 -11.09
C LYS A 11 -8.59 5.94 -10.28
N MET A 12 -8.74 4.88 -9.47
CA MET A 12 -9.91 4.72 -8.62
C MET A 12 -9.89 5.65 -7.43
N LEU A 13 -8.71 5.87 -6.84
CA LEU A 13 -8.53 6.85 -5.76
C LEU A 13 -8.95 8.25 -6.23
N ASP A 14 -8.52 8.68 -7.42
CA ASP A 14 -8.89 9.95 -8.03
C ASP A 14 -10.39 10.06 -8.28
N PHE A 15 -11.00 9.01 -8.85
CA PHE A 15 -12.45 8.99 -9.08
C PHE A 15 -13.24 9.09 -7.77
N CYS A 16 -12.90 8.29 -6.76
CA CYS A 16 -13.56 8.32 -5.46
C CYS A 16 -13.40 9.68 -4.78
N THR A 17 -12.19 10.24 -4.80
CA THR A 17 -11.89 11.57 -4.23
C THR A 17 -12.73 12.67 -4.90
N LYS A 18 -12.79 12.70 -6.24
CA LYS A 18 -13.58 13.70 -6.99
C LYS A 18 -15.07 13.64 -6.71
N ASN A 19 -15.58 12.47 -6.31
CA ASN A 19 -17.00 12.25 -6.06
C ASN A 19 -17.34 12.17 -4.56
N GLY A 20 -16.41 12.51 -3.66
CA GLY A 20 -16.65 12.47 -2.21
C GLY A 20 -16.90 11.07 -1.65
N ILE A 21 -16.40 10.02 -2.30
CA ILE A 21 -16.57 8.63 -1.89
C ILE A 21 -15.38 8.23 -1.00
N HIS A 22 -15.66 7.78 0.22
CA HIS A 22 -14.63 7.27 1.12
C HIS A 22 -14.01 5.96 0.59
N VAL A 23 -12.68 5.87 0.64
CA VAL A 23 -11.93 4.66 0.26
C VAL A 23 -11.38 4.00 1.51
N THR A 24 -11.69 2.70 1.67
CA THR A 24 -11.03 1.82 2.64
C THR A 24 -10.11 0.86 1.89
N ALA A 25 -8.82 0.89 2.19
CA ALA A 25 -7.82 -0.01 1.63
C ALA A 25 -7.90 -1.39 2.29
N TYR A 26 -8.11 -2.42 1.47
CA TYR A 26 -8.01 -3.83 1.86
C TYR A 26 -6.61 -4.35 1.51
N SER A 27 -6.08 -5.27 2.32
CA SER A 27 -4.71 -5.78 2.21
C SER A 27 -3.66 -4.67 2.00
N PRO A 28 -3.60 -3.65 2.89
CA PRO A 28 -2.73 -2.48 2.69
C PRO A 28 -1.23 -2.81 2.66
N LEU A 29 -0.85 -4.01 3.14
CA LEU A 29 0.52 -4.53 3.13
C LEU A 29 0.75 -5.61 2.05
N GLY A 30 -0.20 -5.78 1.12
CA GLY A 30 -0.16 -6.85 0.12
C GLY A 30 -0.46 -8.24 0.68
N SER A 31 -0.05 -9.27 -0.06
CA SER A 31 -0.13 -10.69 0.33
C SER A 31 1.19 -11.37 -0.01
N SER A 32 1.85 -11.95 0.99
CA SER A 32 3.05 -12.76 0.81
C SER A 32 2.72 -14.12 0.17
N GLU A 33 1.58 -14.72 0.51
CA GLU A 33 1.10 -15.95 -0.11
C GLU A 33 0.39 -15.64 -1.43
N GLY A 34 0.95 -16.12 -2.54
CA GLY A 34 0.39 -15.97 -3.89
C GLY A 34 0.47 -14.55 -4.48
N GLY A 35 1.06 -13.59 -3.76
CA GLY A 35 1.20 -12.20 -4.18
C GLY A 35 2.64 -11.68 -4.09
N ARG A 36 2.79 -10.35 -4.11
CA ARG A 36 4.08 -9.69 -3.90
C ARG A 36 4.31 -9.49 -2.40
N ASP A 37 5.42 -10.00 -1.90
CA ASP A 37 5.87 -9.78 -0.53
C ASP A 37 6.37 -8.33 -0.34
N LEU A 38 5.43 -7.42 -0.09
CA LEU A 38 5.71 -5.99 0.05
C LEU A 38 6.30 -5.62 1.40
N ILE A 39 6.08 -6.43 2.43
CA ILE A 39 6.59 -6.13 3.78
C ILE A 39 8.11 -6.34 3.85
N HIS A 40 8.68 -7.15 2.96
CA HIS A 40 10.12 -7.35 2.79
C HIS A 40 10.65 -6.76 1.47
N ASP A 41 9.92 -5.82 0.85
CA ASP A 41 10.42 -5.14 -0.35
C ASP A 41 11.62 -4.25 0.03
N PRO A 42 12.77 -4.33 -0.68
CA PRO A 42 13.97 -3.57 -0.33
C PRO A 42 13.75 -2.05 -0.30
N THR A 43 12.80 -1.53 -1.07
CA THR A 43 12.45 -0.11 -1.06
C THR A 43 11.70 0.25 0.22
N VAL A 44 10.77 -0.60 0.64
CA VAL A 44 9.99 -0.41 1.88
C VAL A 44 10.93 -0.51 3.08
N ASP A 45 11.79 -1.53 3.14
CA ASP A 45 12.80 -1.68 4.20
C ASP A 45 13.73 -0.47 4.30
N ARG A 46 14.22 0.03 3.17
CA ARG A 46 15.10 1.21 3.12
C ARG A 46 14.42 2.45 3.69
N VAL A 47 13.15 2.67 3.37
CA VAL A 47 12.38 3.82 3.89
C VAL A 47 12.07 3.66 5.37
N ALA A 48 11.64 2.47 5.80
CA ALA A 48 11.35 2.15 7.19
C ALA A 48 12.58 2.36 8.09
N ASN A 49 13.75 1.85 7.67
CA ASN A 49 15.02 2.03 8.38
C ASN A 49 15.42 3.52 8.47
N LYS A 50 15.28 4.29 7.38
CA LYS A 50 15.56 5.73 7.39
C LYS A 50 14.68 6.49 8.38
N LEU A 51 13.46 6.03 8.62
CA LEU A 51 12.48 6.66 9.51
C LEU A 51 12.42 6.05 10.91
N ASN A 52 13.25 5.03 11.19
CA ASN A 52 13.20 4.24 12.42
C ASN A 52 11.80 3.67 12.72
N LYS A 53 11.21 3.04 11.71
CA LYS A 53 9.89 2.38 11.73
C LYS A 53 9.99 0.95 11.22
N THR A 54 8.91 0.18 11.40
CA THR A 54 8.79 -1.13 10.74
C THR A 54 8.21 -0.94 9.33
N PRO A 55 8.46 -1.86 8.38
CA PRO A 55 7.86 -1.80 7.03
C PRO A 55 6.33 -1.70 6.98
N GLY A 56 5.63 -2.10 8.05
CA GLY A 56 4.17 -2.02 8.15
C GLY A 56 3.61 -0.71 8.74
N GLN A 57 4.48 0.23 9.14
CA GLN A 57 4.12 1.54 9.74
C GLN A 57 4.40 2.68 8.77
#